data_AF-A0A0H4X716-F1
#
_entry.id   AF-A0A0H4X716-F1
#
_cell.length_a   1.000
_cell.length_b   1.000
_cell.length_c   1.000
_cell.angle_alpha   90.00
_cell.angle_beta   90.00
_cell.angle_gamma   90.00
#
_symmetry.space_group_name_H-M   'P 1'
#
loop_
_entity.id
_entity.type
_entity.pdbx_description
1 polymer ?
#
loop_
_entity_poly.entity_id
_entity_poly.type
_entity_poly.pdbx_seq_one_letter_code
_entity_poly.pdbx_strand_id
1 'polypeptide(L)'
;MSAPLSLERVRRKVEAGETLSDAELSLLRAEAQRDAGPVLRLALAHALVNAGAERDALPLLESLRRDFPRDLPVRLGLARALLGLERHGDAERLLTEVLAQSPDDPEVLKVLAVLGLRRGETDKARAYVADALARDPFDAEARLLKEELEAVDLPPPPVPQEQVLRPEFTAALTAALGRARVVFRRQGKDLLVKLATGGVGRVDVGSLYAAYLEAPGSQGLTAHAEALAAQLGGLSSGLGEEGASLEARLRPVLRPAGFEARAVGALHRPGPAGLEIFYVLEDAEFVRYLPESALAPAGLTPDSADAAAWRNLSSHVAKVGCVLIDQGQIRPSKALTGLWAVAEGDGHDAARLLLAPQRQALAELVGEGPYLVSLARREWVLVCLESDAKARASLARLVPSPDGIPGTFRLTEEGLSPV
;
A
#
# COMPACT_ATOMS: atom_id res chain seq x y z
N MET A 1 -19.25 19.23 44.23
CA MET A 1 -20.71 19.12 44.42
C MET A 1 -21.31 18.62 43.12
N SER A 2 -21.81 17.39 43.08
CA SER A 2 -22.46 16.83 41.89
C SER A 2 -23.77 17.58 41.62
N ALA A 3 -24.00 17.98 40.37
CA ALA A 3 -25.27 18.57 39.96
C ALA A 3 -26.44 17.62 40.32
N PRO A 4 -27.61 18.14 40.72
CA PRO A 4 -28.76 17.31 41.05
C PRO A 4 -29.14 16.40 39.87
N LEU A 5 -29.42 15.13 40.15
CA LEU A 5 -29.89 14.16 39.17
C LEU A 5 -31.29 14.57 38.69
N SER A 6 -31.41 15.03 37.45
CA SER A 6 -32.70 15.32 36.84
C SER A 6 -33.21 14.12 36.04
N LEU A 7 -34.48 13.76 36.22
CA LEU A 7 -35.13 12.68 35.47
C LEU A 7 -35.03 12.92 33.95
N GLU A 8 -35.11 14.17 33.51
CA GLU A 8 -34.95 14.55 32.11
C GLU A 8 -33.55 14.20 31.58
N ARG A 9 -32.49 14.47 32.35
CA ARG A 9 -31.13 14.09 31.94
C ARG A 9 -30.98 12.58 31.86
N VAL A 10 -31.53 11.85 32.84
CA VAL A 10 -31.53 10.37 32.82
C VAL A 10 -32.21 9.85 31.55
N ARG A 11 -33.39 10.39 31.20
CA ARG A 11 -34.10 10.01 29.97
C ARG A 11 -33.31 10.30 28.70
N ARG A 12 -32.67 11.46 28.59
CA ARG A 12 -31.83 11.78 27.43
C ARG A 12 -30.66 10.80 27.27
N LYS A 13 -30.02 10.37 28.36
CA LYS A 13 -28.98 9.33 28.32
C LYS A 13 -29.53 8.01 27.79
N VAL A 14 -30.71 7.60 28.24
CA VAL A 14 -31.39 6.39 27.75
C VAL A 14 -31.68 6.51 26.25
N GLU A 15 -32.24 7.63 25.80
CA GLU A 15 -32.53 7.91 24.38
C GLU A 15 -31.26 7.94 23.52
N ALA A 16 -30.11 8.35 24.08
CA ALA A 16 -28.81 8.33 23.42
C ALA A 16 -28.13 6.94 23.42
N GLY A 17 -28.76 5.90 23.98
CA GLY A 17 -28.17 4.55 24.06
C GLY A 17 -27.14 4.38 25.17
N GLU A 18 -26.96 5.35 26.07
CA GLU A 18 -25.98 5.28 27.15
C GLU A 18 -26.44 4.35 28.28
N THR A 19 -25.46 3.76 28.98
CA THR A 19 -25.72 3.02 30.23
C THR A 19 -25.91 3.99 31.39
N LEU A 20 -26.84 3.65 32.28
CA LEU A 20 -27.12 4.42 33.49
C LEU A 20 -26.24 3.93 34.65
N SER A 21 -25.82 4.84 35.51
CA SER A 21 -25.28 4.49 36.83
C SER A 21 -26.37 3.92 37.74
N ASP A 22 -25.99 3.17 38.78
CA ASP A 22 -26.95 2.58 39.73
C ASP A 22 -27.91 3.61 40.34
N ALA A 23 -27.41 4.82 40.63
CA ALA A 23 -28.22 5.91 41.16
C ALA A 23 -29.23 6.44 40.13
N GLU A 24 -28.82 6.60 38.87
CA GLU A 24 -29.70 7.03 37.77
C GLU A 24 -30.78 5.98 37.48
N LEU A 25 -30.40 4.69 37.45
CA LEU A 25 -31.31 3.58 37.24
C LEU A 25 -32.31 3.43 38.39
N SER A 26 -31.86 3.60 39.65
CA SER A 26 -32.72 3.56 40.83
C SER A 26 -33.74 4.69 40.82
N LEU A 27 -33.32 5.91 40.45
CA LEU A 27 -34.22 7.05 40.25
C LEU A 27 -35.28 6.73 39.20
N LEU A 28 -34.86 6.28 38.00
CA LEU A 28 -35.79 5.97 36.91
C LEU A 28 -36.78 4.88 37.30
N ARG A 29 -36.32 3.83 38.01
CA ARG A 29 -37.17 2.74 38.50
C ARG A 29 -38.22 3.24 39.50
N ALA A 30 -37.84 4.11 40.43
CA ALA A 30 -38.76 4.66 41.42
C ALA A 30 -39.85 5.54 40.77
N GLU A 31 -39.49 6.35 39.78
CA GLU A 31 -40.44 7.18 39.04
C GLU A 31 -41.34 6.34 38.12
N ALA A 32 -40.79 5.34 37.44
CA ALA A 32 -41.56 4.42 36.60
C ALA A 32 -42.58 3.59 37.39
N GLN A 33 -42.33 3.29 38.67
CA GLN A 33 -43.31 2.62 39.55
C GLN A 33 -44.47 3.52 39.96
N ARG A 34 -44.23 4.84 40.05
CA ARG A 34 -45.26 5.84 40.37
C ARG A 34 -46.11 6.21 39.15
N ASP A 35 -45.55 6.04 37.96
CA ASP A 35 -46.22 6.38 36.70
C ASP A 35 -47.11 5.24 36.18
N ALA A 36 -48.37 5.59 35.91
CA ALA A 36 -49.33 4.70 35.30
C ALA A 36 -49.10 4.55 33.77
N GLY A 37 -48.35 5.46 33.16
CA GLY A 37 -48.13 5.55 31.72
C GLY A 37 -47.04 4.63 31.17
N PRO A 38 -46.97 4.49 29.83
CA PRO A 38 -45.96 3.68 29.17
C PRO A 38 -44.59 4.37 29.14
N VAL A 39 -44.53 5.70 29.20
CA VAL A 39 -43.32 6.49 28.90
C VAL A 39 -42.16 6.17 29.83
N LEU A 40 -42.35 6.27 31.15
CA LEU A 40 -41.25 6.05 32.10
C LEU A 40 -40.90 4.57 32.24
N ARG A 41 -41.88 3.68 32.11
CA ARG A 41 -41.66 2.24 32.10
C ARG A 41 -40.90 1.78 30.86
N LEU A 42 -41.20 2.37 29.70
CA LEU A 42 -40.49 2.10 28.46
C LEU A 42 -39.07 2.65 28.53
N ALA A 43 -38.87 3.84 29.09
CA ALA A 43 -37.53 4.37 29.35
C ALA A 43 -36.73 3.44 30.29
N LEU A 44 -37.36 2.88 31.33
CA LEU A 44 -36.72 1.88 32.18
C LEU A 44 -36.34 0.61 31.40
N ALA A 45 -37.24 0.12 30.54
CA ALA A 45 -36.95 -1.04 29.69
C ALA A 45 -35.80 -0.77 28.71
N HIS A 46 -35.77 0.40 28.06
CA HIS A 46 -34.67 0.79 27.19
C HIS A 46 -33.34 0.92 27.94
N ALA A 47 -33.36 1.46 29.17
CA ALA A 47 -32.16 1.52 30.00
C ALA A 47 -31.60 0.11 30.30
N LEU A 48 -32.47 -0.87 30.54
CA LEU A 48 -32.07 -2.26 30.73
C LEU A 48 -31.52 -2.89 29.45
N VAL A 49 -32.13 -2.61 28.29
CA VAL A 49 -31.62 -3.06 26.98
C VAL A 49 -30.25 -2.44 26.67
N ASN A 50 -30.06 -1.13 26.88
CA ASN A 50 -28.77 -0.46 26.70
C ASN A 50 -27.66 -1.05 27.59
N ALA A 51 -28.04 -1.60 28.75
CA ALA A 51 -27.13 -2.26 29.69
C ALA A 51 -26.87 -3.75 29.36
N GLY A 52 -27.43 -4.29 28.28
CA GLY A 52 -27.35 -5.73 27.95
C GLY A 52 -28.09 -6.63 28.95
N ALA A 53 -29.09 -6.07 29.64
CA ALA A 53 -29.95 -6.76 30.61
C ALA A 53 -31.32 -7.09 29.99
N GLU A 54 -31.35 -7.63 28.77
CA GLU A 54 -32.59 -7.89 28.02
C GLU A 54 -33.50 -8.90 28.74
N ARG A 55 -32.91 -9.82 29.53
CA ARG A 55 -33.66 -10.78 30.36
C ARG A 55 -34.53 -10.07 31.41
N ASP A 56 -34.05 -8.95 31.94
CA ASP A 56 -34.79 -8.14 32.92
C ASP A 56 -35.76 -7.17 32.24
N ALA A 57 -35.41 -6.69 31.04
CA ALA A 57 -36.26 -5.81 30.24
C ALA A 57 -37.50 -6.53 29.70
N LEU A 58 -37.36 -7.80 29.30
CA LEU A 58 -38.40 -8.58 28.64
C LEU A 58 -39.73 -8.65 29.42
N PRO A 59 -39.79 -9.04 30.71
CA PRO A 59 -41.07 -9.11 31.44
C PRO A 59 -41.75 -7.74 31.56
N LEU A 60 -40.95 -6.66 31.66
CA LEU A 60 -41.47 -5.29 31.69
C LEU A 60 -42.10 -4.90 30.34
N LEU A 61 -41.42 -5.21 29.23
CA LEU A 61 -41.91 -4.96 27.87
C LEU A 61 -43.13 -5.82 27.52
N GLU A 62 -43.21 -7.07 28.00
CA GLU A 62 -44.38 -7.92 27.83
C GLU A 62 -45.60 -7.40 28.61
N SER A 63 -45.40 -6.88 29.83
CA SER A 63 -46.46 -6.18 30.57
C SER A 63 -46.90 -4.92 29.83
N LEU A 64 -45.95 -4.10 29.36
CA LEU A 64 -46.26 -2.89 28.60
C LEU A 64 -47.04 -3.20 27.32
N ARG A 65 -46.68 -4.25 26.57
CA ARG A 65 -47.44 -4.65 25.37
C ARG A 65 -48.86 -5.08 25.72
N ARG A 66 -49.08 -5.69 26.88
CA ARG A 66 -50.43 -6.10 27.33
C ARG A 66 -51.29 -4.90 27.66
N ASP A 67 -50.72 -3.94 28.38
CA ASP A 67 -51.42 -2.73 28.84
C ASP A 67 -51.61 -1.72 27.69
N PHE A 68 -50.68 -1.69 26.74
CA PHE A 68 -50.63 -0.75 25.62
C PHE A 68 -50.39 -1.46 24.27
N PRO A 69 -51.33 -2.30 23.79
CA PRO A 69 -51.11 -3.22 22.65
C PRO A 69 -50.91 -2.54 21.28
N ARG A 70 -51.25 -1.25 21.17
CA ARG A 70 -51.11 -0.43 19.96
C ARG A 70 -50.00 0.60 20.04
N ASP A 71 -49.25 0.65 21.15
CA ASP A 71 -48.16 1.59 21.31
C ASP A 71 -46.94 1.09 20.52
N LEU A 72 -46.59 1.83 19.46
CA LEU A 72 -45.51 1.47 18.54
C LEU A 72 -44.14 1.44 19.28
N PRO A 73 -43.76 2.46 20.06
CA PRO A 73 -42.54 2.42 20.87
C PRO A 73 -42.43 1.17 21.76
N VAL A 74 -43.51 0.75 22.42
CA VAL A 74 -43.52 -0.49 23.23
C VAL A 74 -43.25 -1.73 22.38
N ARG A 75 -43.87 -1.84 21.20
CA ARG A 75 -43.67 -2.98 20.30
C ARG A 75 -42.24 -3.04 19.76
N LEU A 76 -41.66 -1.90 19.43
CA LEU A 76 -40.26 -1.80 18.98
C LEU A 76 -39.27 -2.10 20.10
N GLY A 77 -39.52 -1.61 21.32
CA GLY A 77 -38.73 -1.96 22.50
C GLY A 77 -38.72 -3.47 22.75
N LEU A 78 -39.88 -4.13 22.64
CA LEU A 78 -39.98 -5.58 22.75
C LEU A 78 -39.21 -6.30 21.63
N ALA A 79 -39.30 -5.84 20.39
CA ALA A 79 -38.54 -6.41 19.28
C ALA A 79 -37.03 -6.29 19.51
N ARG A 80 -36.52 -5.13 19.94
CA ARG A 80 -35.10 -4.92 20.26
C ARG A 80 -34.63 -5.85 21.38
N ALA A 81 -35.41 -6.00 22.45
CA ALA A 81 -35.09 -6.94 23.54
C ALA A 81 -35.07 -8.40 23.06
N LEU A 82 -36.01 -8.81 22.18
CA LEU A 82 -36.01 -10.15 21.59
C LEU A 82 -34.78 -10.39 20.71
N LEU A 83 -34.33 -9.39 19.95
CA LEU A 83 -33.11 -9.45 19.15
C LEU A 83 -31.85 -9.60 20.03
N GLY A 84 -31.75 -8.86 21.14
CA GLY A 84 -30.64 -9.01 22.09
C GLY A 84 -30.61 -10.38 22.79
N LEU A 85 -31.77 -11.03 22.93
CA LEU A 85 -31.90 -12.41 23.42
C LEU A 85 -31.72 -13.47 22.32
N GLU A 86 -31.32 -13.10 21.11
CA GLU A 86 -31.20 -13.98 19.93
C GLU A 86 -32.51 -14.71 19.54
N ARG A 87 -33.66 -14.22 20.02
CA ARG A 87 -35.00 -14.76 19.70
C ARG A 87 -35.52 -14.21 18.38
N HIS A 88 -34.76 -14.42 17.31
CA HIS A 88 -34.98 -13.80 16.00
C HIS A 88 -36.38 -14.09 15.41
N GLY A 89 -36.89 -15.31 15.56
CA GLY A 89 -38.22 -15.67 15.05
C GLY A 89 -39.38 -14.97 15.76
N ASP A 90 -39.25 -14.68 17.06
CA ASP A 90 -40.25 -13.91 17.80
C ASP A 90 -40.22 -12.43 17.41
N ALA A 91 -39.01 -11.88 17.23
CA ALA A 91 -38.82 -10.51 16.76
C ALA A 91 -39.40 -10.33 15.34
N GLU A 92 -39.15 -11.26 14.43
CA GLU A 92 -39.65 -11.22 13.05
C GLU A 92 -41.18 -11.19 12.98
N ARG A 93 -41.87 -12.07 13.73
CA ARG A 93 -43.34 -12.08 13.79
C ARG A 93 -43.87 -10.73 14.26
N LEU A 94 -43.30 -10.20 15.34
CA LEU A 94 -43.71 -8.92 15.91
C LEU A 94 -43.47 -7.76 14.94
N LEU A 95 -42.29 -7.71 14.30
CA LEU A 95 -41.91 -6.67 13.37
C LEU A 95 -42.71 -6.72 12.07
N THR A 96 -43.11 -7.90 11.61
CA THR A 96 -44.00 -8.06 10.45
C THR A 96 -45.37 -7.43 10.72
N GLU A 97 -45.94 -7.67 11.90
CA GLU A 97 -47.20 -7.03 12.31
C GLU A 97 -47.08 -5.51 12.45
N VAL A 98 -45.93 -5.03 12.94
CA VAL A 98 -45.64 -3.60 13.11
C VAL A 98 -45.48 -2.92 11.76
N LEU A 99 -44.69 -3.51 10.85
CA LEU A 99 -44.46 -3.00 9.50
C LEU A 99 -45.76 -2.88 8.71
N ALA A 100 -46.68 -3.85 8.86
CA ALA A 100 -47.99 -3.78 8.20
C ALA A 100 -48.84 -2.57 8.66
N GLN A 101 -48.62 -2.06 9.87
CA GLN A 101 -49.35 -0.92 10.43
C GLN A 101 -48.62 0.41 10.20
N SER A 102 -47.29 0.36 10.16
CA SER A 102 -46.40 1.51 10.02
C SER A 102 -45.31 1.23 8.99
N PRO A 103 -45.66 1.10 7.69
CA PRO A 103 -44.73 0.66 6.64
C PRO A 103 -43.59 1.66 6.38
N ASP A 104 -43.82 2.93 6.72
CA ASP A 104 -42.91 4.03 6.43
C ASP A 104 -42.22 4.61 7.68
N ASP A 105 -42.33 3.94 8.83
CA ASP A 105 -41.72 4.44 10.06
C ASP A 105 -40.22 4.09 10.10
N PRO A 106 -39.30 5.08 10.19
CA PRO A 106 -37.87 4.84 10.17
C PRO A 106 -37.37 3.93 11.29
N GLU A 107 -37.98 3.97 12.48
CA GLU A 107 -37.58 3.11 13.59
C GLU A 107 -37.89 1.65 13.30
N VAL A 108 -39.04 1.37 12.66
CA VAL A 108 -39.40 0.00 12.24
C VAL A 108 -38.37 -0.54 11.25
N LEU A 109 -37.99 0.27 10.26
CA LEU A 109 -37.01 -0.09 9.24
C LEU A 109 -35.63 -0.37 9.86
N LYS A 110 -35.18 0.43 10.83
CA LYS A 110 -33.92 0.19 11.55
C LYS A 110 -33.93 -1.12 12.32
N VAL A 111 -35.00 -1.43 13.06
CA VAL A 111 -35.08 -2.69 13.81
C VAL A 111 -35.14 -3.90 12.87
N LEU A 112 -35.79 -3.78 11.71
CA LEU A 112 -35.75 -4.80 10.65
C LEU A 112 -34.35 -4.96 10.04
N ALA A 113 -33.60 -3.88 9.87
CA ALA A 113 -32.22 -3.94 9.43
C ALA A 113 -31.34 -4.71 10.42
N VAL A 114 -31.48 -4.43 11.72
CA VAL A 114 -30.76 -5.16 12.79
C VAL A 114 -31.12 -6.65 12.79
N LEU A 115 -32.40 -7.00 12.62
CA LEU A 115 -32.83 -8.38 12.46
C LEU A 115 -32.14 -9.06 11.26
N GLY A 116 -32.08 -8.36 10.12
CA GLY A 116 -31.40 -8.84 8.91
C GLY A 116 -29.92 -9.11 9.16
N LEU A 117 -29.21 -8.16 9.79
CA LEU A 117 -27.80 -8.32 10.18
C LEU A 117 -27.59 -9.52 11.09
N ARG A 118 -28.41 -9.67 12.14
CA ARG A 118 -28.33 -10.79 13.10
C ARG A 118 -28.59 -12.16 12.47
N ARG A 119 -29.30 -12.20 11.35
CA ARG A 119 -29.56 -13.43 10.56
C ARG A 119 -28.58 -13.65 9.42
N GLY A 120 -27.63 -12.74 9.20
CA GLY A 120 -26.75 -12.76 8.03
C GLY A 120 -27.47 -12.45 6.71
N GLU A 121 -28.67 -11.86 6.78
CA GLU A 121 -29.46 -11.43 5.62
C GLU A 121 -29.05 -10.01 5.20
N THR A 122 -27.77 -9.85 4.86
CA THR A 122 -27.12 -8.56 4.60
C THR A 122 -27.83 -7.72 3.53
N ASP A 123 -28.34 -8.36 2.48
CA ASP A 123 -29.06 -7.67 1.39
C ASP A 123 -30.37 -7.02 1.87
N LYS A 124 -31.14 -7.75 2.70
CA LYS A 124 -32.37 -7.20 3.29
C LYS A 124 -32.06 -6.08 4.26
N ALA A 125 -31.03 -6.26 5.09
CA ALA A 125 -30.58 -5.24 6.01
C ALA A 125 -30.21 -3.95 5.26
N ARG A 126 -29.48 -4.06 4.16
CA ARG A 126 -29.11 -2.92 3.30
C ARG A 126 -30.31 -2.21 2.71
N ALA A 127 -31.31 -2.95 2.23
CA ALA A 127 -32.54 -2.36 1.72
C ALA A 127 -33.27 -1.55 2.81
N TYR A 128 -33.44 -2.12 4.00
CA TYR A 128 -34.10 -1.43 5.11
C TYR A 128 -33.33 -0.20 5.61
N VAL A 129 -32.00 -0.25 5.67
CA VAL A 129 -31.17 0.91 6.03
C VAL A 129 -31.29 2.02 4.97
N ALA A 130 -31.28 1.67 3.69
CA ALA A 130 -31.46 2.64 2.61
C ALA A 130 -32.85 3.31 2.70
N ASP A 131 -33.89 2.52 2.96
CA ASP A 131 -35.25 3.01 3.16
C ASP A 131 -35.38 3.92 4.40
N ALA A 132 -34.71 3.59 5.50
CA ALA A 132 -34.69 4.41 6.71
C ALA A 132 -34.01 5.76 6.43
N LEU A 133 -32.83 5.75 5.80
CA LEU A 133 -32.09 6.97 5.45
C LEU A 133 -32.77 7.83 4.38
N ALA A 134 -33.58 7.23 3.51
CA ALA A 134 -34.40 7.98 2.56
C ALA A 134 -35.49 8.81 3.27
N ARG A 135 -35.96 8.34 4.44
CA ARG A 135 -36.99 9.00 5.24
C ARG A 135 -36.39 9.98 6.25
N ASP A 136 -35.29 9.61 6.88
CA ASP A 136 -34.49 10.50 7.73
C ASP A 136 -32.99 10.37 7.40
N PRO A 137 -32.45 11.28 6.56
CA PRO A 137 -31.03 11.30 6.21
C PRO A 137 -30.08 11.61 7.38
N PHE A 138 -30.59 12.11 8.51
CA PHE A 138 -29.79 12.50 9.67
C PHE A 138 -29.89 11.51 10.84
N ASP A 139 -30.60 10.39 10.66
CA ASP A 139 -30.70 9.34 11.68
C ASP A 139 -29.31 8.72 11.94
N ALA A 140 -28.80 8.93 13.16
CA ALA A 140 -27.47 8.49 13.55
C ALA A 140 -27.35 6.96 13.59
N GLU A 141 -28.40 6.26 14.01
CA GLU A 141 -28.40 4.80 14.11
C GLU A 141 -28.42 4.17 12.71
N ALA A 142 -29.25 4.66 11.80
CA ALA A 142 -29.28 4.18 10.42
C ALA A 142 -27.95 4.43 9.69
N ARG A 143 -27.27 5.55 9.96
CA ARG A 143 -25.92 5.81 9.44
C ARG A 143 -24.88 4.82 9.99
N LEU A 144 -24.92 4.53 11.28
CA LEU A 144 -24.04 3.52 11.88
C LEU A 144 -24.30 2.12 11.29
N LEU A 145 -25.57 1.74 11.11
CA LEU A 145 -25.93 0.46 10.48
C LEU A 145 -25.45 0.40 9.03
N LYS A 146 -25.48 1.52 8.29
CA LYS A 146 -24.90 1.62 6.95
C LYS A 146 -23.38 1.39 6.99
N GLU A 147 -22.68 2.06 7.89
CA GLU A 147 -21.23 1.89 8.06
C GLU A 147 -20.88 0.44 8.44
N GLU A 148 -21.66 -0.22 9.31
CA GLU A 148 -21.50 -1.64 9.64
C GLU A 148 -21.69 -2.54 8.41
N LEU A 149 -22.71 -2.30 7.60
CA LEU A 149 -22.97 -3.04 6.35
C LEU A 149 -21.87 -2.82 5.30
N GLU A 150 -21.31 -1.62 5.20
CA GLU A 150 -20.20 -1.31 4.30
C GLU A 150 -18.87 -1.91 4.80
N ALA A 151 -18.70 -2.02 6.12
CA ALA A 151 -17.55 -2.69 6.74
C ALA A 151 -17.54 -4.20 6.48
N VAL A 152 -18.71 -4.85 6.37
CA VAL A 152 -18.83 -6.25 5.97
C VAL A 152 -18.35 -6.48 4.52
N ASP A 153 -18.47 -5.49 3.64
CA ASP A 153 -18.02 -5.55 2.25
C ASP A 153 -16.54 -5.16 2.05
N LEU A 154 -15.91 -4.54 3.07
CA LEU A 154 -14.53 -4.11 2.99
C LEU A 154 -13.59 -5.30 3.18
N PRO A 155 -12.60 -5.51 2.28
CA PRO A 155 -11.52 -6.46 2.57
C PRO A 155 -10.84 -6.05 3.89
N PRO A 156 -10.44 -7.02 4.73
CA PRO A 156 -9.92 -6.73 6.07
C PRO A 156 -8.76 -5.72 5.96
N PRO A 157 -8.69 -4.72 6.87
CA PRO A 157 -7.60 -3.76 6.85
C PRO A 157 -6.27 -4.52 6.98
N PRO A 158 -5.23 -4.16 6.21
CA PRO A 158 -3.94 -4.80 6.33
C PRO A 158 -3.45 -4.68 7.78
N VAL A 159 -3.08 -5.82 8.37
CA VAL A 159 -2.56 -5.90 9.74
C VAL A 159 -1.41 -4.89 9.89
N PRO A 160 -1.37 -4.08 10.96
CA PRO A 160 -0.24 -3.18 11.18
C PRO A 160 1.05 -4.01 11.26
N GLN A 161 1.90 -3.91 10.23
CA GLN A 161 3.21 -4.53 10.26
C GLN A 161 4.03 -3.84 11.35
N GLU A 162 4.56 -4.62 12.29
CA GLU A 162 5.54 -4.16 13.26
C GLU A 162 6.66 -3.44 12.50
N GLN A 163 6.70 -2.11 12.62
CA GLN A 163 7.65 -1.30 11.88
C GLN A 163 9.03 -1.47 12.51
N VAL A 164 9.77 -2.49 12.05
CA VAL A 164 11.15 -2.70 12.47
C VAL A 164 11.96 -1.47 12.13
N LEU A 165 12.63 -0.89 13.12
CA LEU A 165 13.45 0.30 12.93
C LEU A 165 14.87 -0.09 12.48
N ARG A 166 15.54 0.80 11.73
CA ARG A 166 16.92 0.60 11.27
C ARG A 166 17.92 0.22 12.38
N PRO A 167 17.87 0.80 13.60
CA PRO A 167 18.74 0.39 14.69
C PRO A 167 18.52 -1.06 15.13
N GLU A 168 17.27 -1.52 15.15
CA GLU A 168 16.88 -2.89 15.54
C GLU A 168 17.37 -3.89 14.49
N PHE A 169 17.18 -3.57 13.20
CA PHE A 169 17.73 -4.34 12.10
C PHE A 169 19.26 -4.46 12.19
N THR A 170 19.94 -3.34 12.45
CA THR A 170 21.40 -3.32 12.58
C THR A 170 21.87 -4.19 13.76
N ALA A 171 21.17 -4.12 14.89
CA ALA A 171 21.47 -4.94 16.07
C ALA A 171 21.26 -6.43 15.77
N ALA A 172 20.16 -6.79 15.13
CA ALA A 172 19.87 -8.17 14.74
C ALA A 172 20.93 -8.74 13.79
N LEU A 173 21.32 -7.99 12.76
CA LEU A 173 22.34 -8.38 11.79
C LEU A 173 23.72 -8.58 12.44
N THR A 174 24.16 -7.63 13.27
CA THR A 174 25.46 -7.74 13.95
C THR A 174 25.49 -8.91 14.95
N ALA A 175 24.39 -9.17 15.64
CA ALA A 175 24.25 -10.34 16.51
C ALA A 175 24.30 -11.65 15.71
N ALA A 176 23.63 -11.71 14.55
CA ALA A 176 23.64 -12.86 13.65
C ALA A 176 25.05 -13.13 13.07
N LEU A 177 25.76 -12.08 12.62
CA LEU A 177 27.15 -12.19 12.16
C LEU A 177 28.08 -12.72 13.25
N GLY A 178 27.88 -12.29 14.50
CA GLY A 178 28.60 -12.80 15.66
C GLY A 178 28.33 -14.28 15.93
N ARG A 179 27.07 -14.71 15.87
CA ARG A 179 26.68 -16.14 15.99
C ARG A 179 27.28 -16.98 14.86
N ALA A 180 27.30 -16.46 13.64
CA ALA A 180 27.89 -17.10 12.47
C ALA A 180 29.43 -17.08 12.46
N ARG A 181 30.09 -16.47 13.47
CA ARG A 181 31.55 -16.31 13.58
C ARG A 181 32.20 -15.60 12.40
N VAL A 182 31.45 -14.73 11.72
CA VAL A 182 31.96 -13.90 10.63
C VAL A 182 32.72 -12.72 11.24
N VAL A 183 33.95 -12.47 10.79
CA VAL A 183 34.73 -11.32 11.29
C VAL A 183 34.20 -10.05 10.64
N PHE A 184 33.71 -9.10 11.44
CA PHE A 184 33.22 -7.83 10.92
C PHE A 184 33.65 -6.63 11.77
N ARG A 185 33.63 -5.44 11.17
CA ARG A 185 33.84 -4.15 11.83
C ARG A 185 32.86 -3.14 11.27
N ARG A 186 32.21 -2.38 12.16
CA ARG A 186 31.39 -1.25 11.75
C ARG A 186 32.24 -0.04 11.41
N GLN A 187 31.97 0.59 10.26
CA GLN A 187 32.62 1.81 9.81
C GLN A 187 31.54 2.80 9.35
N GLY A 188 31.10 3.65 10.28
CA GLY A 188 30.00 4.59 10.02
C GLY A 188 28.68 3.89 9.72
N LYS A 189 28.17 4.08 8.48
CA LYS A 189 26.95 3.44 7.97
C LYS A 189 27.17 2.05 7.36
N ASP A 190 28.43 1.66 7.17
CA ASP A 190 28.82 0.41 6.54
C ASP A 190 29.30 -0.64 7.56
N LEU A 191 29.18 -1.92 7.20
CA LEU A 191 29.84 -3.06 7.83
C LEU A 191 30.93 -3.57 6.89
N LEU A 192 32.17 -3.57 7.38
CA LEU A 192 33.27 -4.31 6.76
C LEU A 192 33.19 -5.75 7.24
N VAL A 193 33.07 -6.69 6.31
CA VAL A 193 32.88 -8.12 6.59
C VAL A 193 34.01 -8.89 5.91
N LYS A 194 34.72 -9.74 6.66
CA LYS A 194 35.75 -10.61 6.11
C LYS A 194 35.07 -11.79 5.42
N LEU A 195 35.31 -11.91 4.12
CA LEU A 195 34.76 -12.95 3.26
C LEU A 195 35.53 -14.26 3.43
N ALA A 196 34.90 -15.39 3.15
CA ALA A 196 35.52 -16.72 3.18
C ALA A 196 36.74 -16.83 2.23
N THR A 197 36.77 -16.03 1.16
CA THR A 197 37.88 -15.92 0.20
C THR A 197 39.09 -15.11 0.70
N GLY A 198 39.04 -14.59 1.94
CA GLY A 198 40.12 -13.83 2.57
C GLY A 198 40.06 -12.31 2.35
N GLY A 199 39.20 -11.83 1.44
CA GLY A 199 38.96 -10.40 1.20
C GLY A 199 38.07 -9.73 2.25
N VAL A 200 37.92 -8.42 2.16
CA VAL A 200 36.97 -7.63 2.99
C VAL A 200 35.91 -7.03 2.09
N GLY A 201 34.66 -7.45 2.27
CA GLY A 201 33.49 -6.84 1.63
C GLY A 201 32.97 -5.66 2.46
N ARG A 202 32.61 -4.56 1.80
CA ARG A 202 31.91 -3.43 2.43
C ARG A 202 30.42 -3.55 2.14
N VAL A 203 29.61 -3.52 3.18
CA VAL A 203 28.17 -3.70 3.11
C VAL A 203 27.48 -2.48 3.70
N ASP A 204 26.65 -1.78 2.92
CA ASP A 204 25.85 -0.67 3.45
C ASP A 204 24.63 -1.21 4.21
N VAL A 205 24.58 -0.94 5.51
CA VAL A 205 23.48 -1.40 6.37
C VAL A 205 22.16 -0.72 6.01
N GLY A 206 22.21 0.50 5.43
CA GLY A 206 21.01 1.20 4.96
C GLY A 206 20.32 0.47 3.82
N SER A 207 21.09 0.03 2.84
CA SER A 207 20.59 -0.74 1.68
C SER A 207 20.01 -2.09 2.10
N LEU A 208 20.68 -2.81 3.02
CA LEU A 208 20.14 -4.07 3.55
C LEU A 208 18.83 -3.88 4.33
N TYR A 209 18.72 -2.78 5.07
CA TYR A 209 17.49 -2.44 5.77
C TYR A 209 16.35 -2.05 4.82
N ALA A 210 16.65 -1.32 3.73
CA ALA A 210 15.67 -1.00 2.70
C ALA A 210 15.15 -2.28 2.02
N ALA A 211 16.04 -3.21 1.67
CA ALA A 211 15.66 -4.52 1.11
C ALA A 211 14.79 -5.34 2.08
N TYR A 212 15.08 -5.27 3.38
CA TYR A 212 14.23 -5.88 4.41
C TYR A 212 12.83 -5.26 4.46
N LEU A 213 12.69 -3.94 4.29
CA LEU A 213 11.37 -3.29 4.27
C LEU A 213 10.56 -3.64 3.02
N GLU A 214 11.22 -3.89 1.89
CA GLU A 214 10.57 -4.30 0.63
C GLU A 214 10.08 -5.75 0.69
N ALA A 215 10.83 -6.63 1.34
CA ALA A 215 10.48 -8.04 1.50
C ALA A 215 10.92 -8.57 2.88
N PRO A 216 10.17 -8.29 3.96
CA PRO A 216 10.56 -8.66 5.34
C PRO A 216 10.62 -10.19 5.57
N GLY A 217 10.11 -10.97 4.61
CA GLY A 217 9.99 -12.42 4.71
C GLY A 217 8.91 -12.84 5.71
N SER A 218 8.41 -14.06 5.59
CA SER A 218 7.41 -14.61 6.51
C SER A 218 8.00 -15.07 7.86
N GLN A 219 9.33 -15.01 8.03
CA GLN A 219 10.05 -15.60 9.17
C GLN A 219 10.56 -14.57 10.20
N GLY A 220 10.22 -13.28 10.05
CA GLY A 220 10.57 -12.21 11.00
C GLY A 220 12.03 -11.76 10.97
N LEU A 221 12.33 -10.67 11.67
CA LEU A 221 13.63 -9.99 11.63
C LEU A 221 14.82 -10.89 11.96
N THR A 222 14.70 -11.76 12.96
CA THR A 222 15.80 -12.61 13.43
C THR A 222 16.21 -13.63 12.36
N ALA A 223 15.24 -14.31 11.74
CA ALA A 223 15.53 -15.30 10.71
C ALA A 223 16.12 -14.64 9.45
N HIS A 224 15.61 -13.47 9.08
CA HIS A 224 16.16 -12.68 7.98
C HIS A 224 17.62 -12.27 8.25
N ALA A 225 17.91 -11.76 9.45
CA ALA A 225 19.27 -11.39 9.84
C ALA A 225 20.24 -12.59 9.85
N GLU A 226 19.78 -13.77 10.22
CA GLU A 226 20.56 -15.01 10.20
C GLU A 226 20.84 -15.51 8.78
N ALA A 227 19.84 -15.47 7.90
CA ALA A 227 20.03 -15.79 6.49
C ALA A 227 21.04 -14.84 5.83
N LEU A 228 20.93 -13.54 6.12
CA LEU A 228 21.84 -12.53 5.60
C LEU A 228 23.27 -12.70 6.15
N ALA A 229 23.42 -13.02 7.44
CA ALA A 229 24.73 -13.32 8.01
C ALA A 229 25.36 -14.58 7.38
N ALA A 230 24.56 -15.61 7.11
CA ALA A 230 25.02 -16.82 6.43
C ALA A 230 25.44 -16.54 4.98
N GLN A 231 24.67 -15.72 4.25
CA GLN A 231 25.05 -15.25 2.92
C GLN A 231 26.37 -14.47 2.97
N LEU A 232 26.46 -13.46 3.84
CA LEU A 232 27.65 -12.62 3.98
C LEU A 232 28.91 -13.42 4.39
N GLY A 233 28.74 -14.48 5.19
CA GLY A 233 29.81 -15.40 5.55
C GLY A 233 30.17 -16.41 4.45
N GLY A 234 29.19 -16.79 3.62
CA GLY A 234 29.30 -17.81 2.56
C GLY A 234 29.60 -17.28 1.16
N LEU A 235 29.64 -15.96 0.95
CA LEU A 235 29.97 -15.35 -0.35
C LEU A 235 31.35 -15.82 -0.86
N SER A 236 31.34 -16.75 -1.82
CA SER A 236 32.35 -16.80 -2.88
C SER A 236 32.04 -15.66 -3.86
N SER A 237 33.01 -15.17 -4.63
CA SER A 237 32.83 -14.01 -5.52
C SER A 237 31.75 -14.18 -6.60
N GLY A 238 31.11 -15.36 -6.74
CA GLY A 238 30.02 -15.61 -7.69
C GLY A 238 30.44 -15.41 -9.15
N LEU A 239 31.74 -15.52 -9.43
CA LEU A 239 32.32 -15.43 -10.77
C LEU A 239 32.55 -16.82 -11.40
N GLY A 240 32.22 -17.90 -10.69
CA GLY A 240 32.25 -19.26 -11.20
C GLY A 240 30.99 -19.98 -10.78
N GLU A 241 30.43 -20.76 -11.69
CA GLU A 241 29.27 -21.65 -11.52
C GLU A 241 27.90 -20.99 -11.72
N GLU A 242 27.58 -20.70 -12.99
CA GLU A 242 26.30 -21.08 -13.63
C GLU A 242 26.35 -20.77 -15.14
N GLY A 243 26.55 -21.81 -15.96
CA GLY A 243 26.18 -21.93 -17.39
C GLY A 243 26.74 -20.97 -18.46
N ALA A 244 26.83 -19.66 -18.20
CA ALA A 244 27.21 -18.64 -19.17
C ALA A 244 28.46 -17.88 -18.70
N SER A 245 29.42 -17.70 -19.61
CA SER A 245 30.62 -16.89 -19.34
C SER A 245 30.22 -15.49 -18.87
N LEU A 246 30.98 -14.93 -17.90
CA LEU A 246 30.80 -13.56 -17.39
C LEU A 246 30.55 -12.55 -18.51
N GLU A 247 31.29 -12.69 -19.62
CA GLU A 247 31.20 -11.88 -20.83
C GLU A 247 29.78 -11.81 -21.43
N ALA A 248 29.04 -12.92 -21.47
CA ALA A 248 27.70 -12.99 -22.07
C ALA A 248 26.63 -12.27 -21.26
N ARG A 249 26.88 -12.07 -19.96
CA ARG A 249 25.94 -11.46 -19.02
C ARG A 249 26.12 -9.96 -18.85
N LEU A 250 27.18 -9.39 -19.44
CA LEU A 250 27.47 -7.97 -19.30
C LEU A 250 26.48 -7.12 -20.10
N ARG A 251 26.02 -6.03 -19.49
CA ARG A 251 25.26 -4.95 -20.13
C ARG A 251 25.76 -3.59 -19.65
N PRO A 252 25.81 -2.56 -20.52
CA PRO A 252 26.16 -1.22 -20.10
C PRO A 252 24.94 -0.53 -19.49
N VAL A 253 25.19 0.43 -18.60
CA VAL A 253 24.16 1.29 -18.02
C VAL A 253 24.71 2.71 -17.84
N LEU A 254 23.89 3.71 -18.15
CA LEU A 254 24.26 5.11 -17.96
C LEU A 254 24.01 5.55 -16.52
N ARG A 255 24.91 6.38 -16.01
CA ARG A 255 24.87 6.99 -14.68
C ARG A 255 25.25 8.46 -14.73
N PRO A 256 24.79 9.29 -13.79
CA PRO A 256 25.22 10.69 -13.71
C PRO A 256 26.71 10.77 -13.31
N ALA A 257 27.36 11.91 -13.61
CA ALA A 257 28.70 12.20 -13.11
C ALA A 257 28.80 12.05 -11.58
N GLY A 258 29.94 11.54 -11.10
CA GLY A 258 30.20 11.34 -9.67
C GLY A 258 29.54 10.10 -9.07
N PHE A 259 28.91 9.25 -9.89
CA PHE A 259 28.30 8.01 -9.42
C PHE A 259 29.33 6.98 -8.92
N GLU A 260 30.61 7.11 -9.28
CA GLU A 260 31.69 6.24 -8.80
C GLU A 260 31.83 6.27 -7.26
N ALA A 261 31.47 7.38 -6.62
CA ALA A 261 31.45 7.48 -5.16
C ALA A 261 30.41 6.54 -4.51
N ARG A 262 29.35 6.19 -5.25
CA ARG A 262 28.30 5.24 -4.82
C ARG A 262 28.61 3.81 -5.25
N ALA A 263 29.34 3.63 -6.35
CA ALA A 263 29.71 2.34 -6.93
C ALA A 263 31.23 2.09 -6.87
N VAL A 264 31.81 2.17 -5.67
CA VAL A 264 33.26 2.08 -5.46
C VAL A 264 33.80 0.72 -5.92
N GLY A 265 34.80 0.75 -6.82
CA GLY A 265 35.45 -0.44 -7.37
C GLY A 265 34.67 -1.11 -8.52
N ALA A 266 33.52 -0.56 -8.91
CA ALA A 266 32.83 -0.99 -10.12
C ALA A 266 33.59 -0.49 -11.36
N LEU A 267 33.65 -1.36 -12.37
CA LEU A 267 34.16 -1.02 -13.68
C LEU A 267 33.25 0.04 -14.31
N HIS A 268 33.85 1.13 -14.76
CA HIS A 268 33.16 2.21 -15.45
C HIS A 268 34.12 2.95 -16.38
N ARG A 269 33.57 3.78 -17.27
CA ARG A 269 34.32 4.72 -18.09
C ARG A 269 33.49 5.97 -18.40
N PRO A 270 34.14 7.08 -18.79
CA PRO A 270 33.44 8.25 -19.28
C PRO A 270 32.53 7.93 -20.48
N GLY A 271 31.32 8.49 -20.44
CA GLY A 271 30.31 8.42 -21.47
C GLY A 271 29.97 9.80 -22.06
N PRO A 272 29.02 9.86 -23.00
CA PRO A 272 28.59 11.12 -23.61
C PRO A 272 27.82 12.01 -22.63
N ALA A 273 27.73 13.30 -22.95
CA ALA A 273 26.94 14.28 -22.20
C ALA A 273 27.26 14.40 -20.69
N GLY A 274 28.51 14.12 -20.30
CA GLY A 274 28.92 14.13 -18.89
C GLY A 274 28.32 12.99 -18.07
N LEU A 275 27.83 11.93 -18.73
CA LEU A 275 27.38 10.70 -18.10
C LEU A 275 28.54 9.71 -18.01
N GLU A 276 28.41 8.75 -17.10
CA GLU A 276 29.33 7.64 -16.92
C GLU A 276 28.67 6.35 -17.44
N ILE A 277 29.47 5.46 -18.04
CA ILE A 277 29.05 4.13 -18.47
C ILE A 277 29.57 3.13 -17.44
N PHE A 278 28.64 2.47 -16.74
CA PHE A 278 28.93 1.36 -15.84
C PHE A 278 28.53 0.03 -16.49
N TYR A 279 29.15 -1.06 -16.04
CA TYR A 279 28.84 -2.41 -16.53
C TYR A 279 28.17 -3.21 -15.42
N VAL A 280 27.08 -3.88 -15.76
CA VAL A 280 26.29 -4.67 -14.83
C VAL A 280 26.10 -6.08 -15.38
N LEU A 281 25.92 -7.03 -14.47
CA LEU A 281 25.57 -8.40 -14.80
C LEU A 281 24.05 -8.52 -14.84
N GLU A 282 23.54 -9.14 -15.91
CA GLU A 282 22.14 -9.49 -16.07
C GLU A 282 21.67 -10.36 -14.88
N ASP A 283 20.67 -9.85 -14.18
CA ASP A 283 20.00 -10.44 -13.03
C ASP A 283 18.56 -9.88 -13.00
N ALA A 284 17.58 -10.77 -12.84
CA ALA A 284 16.16 -10.43 -12.92
C ALA A 284 15.67 -9.61 -11.72
N GLU A 285 16.41 -9.59 -10.61
CA GLU A 285 15.96 -9.00 -9.36
C GLU A 285 16.82 -7.81 -8.89
N PHE A 286 18.08 -7.68 -9.35
CA PHE A 286 19.00 -6.64 -8.87
C PHE A 286 19.98 -6.09 -9.92
N VAL A 287 20.39 -4.82 -9.77
CA VAL A 287 21.50 -4.26 -10.57
C VAL A 287 22.83 -4.60 -9.90
N ARG A 288 23.53 -5.61 -10.43
CA ARG A 288 24.86 -5.98 -9.94
C ARG A 288 25.95 -5.37 -10.80
N TYR A 289 26.65 -4.36 -10.29
CA TYR A 289 27.81 -3.78 -10.97
C TYR A 289 28.99 -4.74 -11.02
N LEU A 290 29.65 -4.81 -12.17
CA LEU A 290 30.87 -5.60 -12.37
C LEU A 290 32.02 -4.94 -11.62
N PRO A 291 32.67 -5.61 -10.65
CA PRO A 291 33.88 -5.08 -10.03
C PRO A 291 35.04 -5.13 -11.03
N GLU A 292 35.89 -4.11 -11.05
CA GLU A 292 37.11 -4.13 -11.88
C GLU A 292 38.04 -5.31 -11.50
N SER A 293 38.08 -5.65 -10.21
CA SER A 293 38.85 -6.81 -9.70
C SER A 293 38.35 -8.17 -10.20
N ALA A 294 37.13 -8.24 -10.75
CA ALA A 294 36.57 -9.46 -11.33
C ALA A 294 37.10 -9.76 -12.74
N LEU A 295 37.74 -8.79 -13.40
CA LEU A 295 38.17 -8.91 -14.78
C LEU A 295 39.31 -9.93 -14.97
N ALA A 296 40.42 -9.74 -14.24
CA ALA A 296 41.60 -10.59 -14.39
C ALA A 296 41.33 -12.08 -14.09
N PRO A 297 40.59 -12.45 -13.02
CA PRO A 297 40.21 -13.86 -12.78
C PRO A 297 39.33 -14.46 -13.87
N ALA A 298 38.53 -13.64 -14.55
CA ALA A 298 37.67 -14.05 -15.66
C ALA A 298 38.39 -14.02 -17.02
N GLY A 299 39.69 -13.68 -17.06
CA GLY A 299 40.44 -13.53 -18.30
C GLY A 299 39.99 -12.35 -19.18
N LEU A 300 39.33 -11.35 -18.58
CA LEU A 300 38.84 -10.17 -19.27
C LEU A 300 39.74 -8.95 -19.03
N THR A 301 39.72 -8.04 -19.98
CA THR A 301 40.26 -6.69 -19.88
C THR A 301 39.10 -5.68 -19.82
N PRO A 302 39.31 -4.44 -19.35
CA PRO A 302 38.29 -3.39 -19.40
C PRO A 302 37.69 -3.21 -20.80
N ASP A 303 38.55 -3.19 -21.83
CA ASP A 303 38.13 -3.00 -23.23
C ASP A 303 37.33 -4.19 -23.75
N SER A 304 37.74 -5.43 -23.44
CA SER A 304 36.98 -6.62 -23.85
C SER A 304 35.64 -6.72 -23.12
N ALA A 305 35.56 -6.27 -21.86
CA ALA A 305 34.32 -6.20 -21.11
C ALA A 305 33.36 -5.13 -21.67
N ASP A 306 33.87 -3.96 -22.06
CA ASP A 306 33.08 -2.93 -22.75
C ASP A 306 32.53 -3.46 -24.08
N ALA A 307 33.40 -3.99 -24.93
CA ALA A 307 33.01 -4.54 -26.23
C ALA A 307 31.94 -5.63 -26.09
N ALA A 308 32.09 -6.51 -25.08
CA ALA A 308 31.10 -7.54 -24.77
C ALA A 308 29.76 -6.96 -24.33
N ALA A 309 29.77 -6.00 -23.40
CA ALA A 309 28.56 -5.36 -22.90
C ALA A 309 27.75 -4.72 -24.04
N TRP A 310 28.40 -3.95 -24.91
CA TRP A 310 27.75 -3.31 -26.05
C TRP A 310 27.26 -4.30 -27.10
N ARG A 311 28.03 -5.36 -27.38
CA ARG A 311 27.62 -6.45 -28.28
C ARG A 311 26.39 -7.18 -27.74
N ASN A 312 26.32 -7.42 -26.44
CA ASN A 312 25.16 -8.07 -25.85
C ASN A 312 23.94 -7.16 -25.88
N LEU A 313 24.10 -5.86 -25.59
CA LEU A 313 23.00 -4.91 -25.66
C LEU A 313 22.48 -4.71 -27.10
N SER A 314 23.37 -4.73 -28.10
CA SER A 314 23.00 -4.54 -29.51
C SER A 314 22.24 -5.71 -30.12
N SER A 315 22.20 -6.86 -29.45
CA SER A 315 21.40 -8.02 -29.87
C SER A 315 19.89 -7.76 -29.82
N HIS A 316 19.44 -6.75 -29.05
CA HIS A 316 18.02 -6.43 -28.86
C HIS A 316 17.76 -4.92 -28.93
N VAL A 317 17.09 -4.49 -30.00
CA VAL A 317 16.58 -3.12 -30.15
C VAL A 317 15.25 -3.01 -29.43
N ALA A 318 15.14 -2.04 -28.52
CA ALA A 318 13.95 -1.82 -27.73
C ALA A 318 12.83 -1.18 -28.57
N LYS A 319 11.59 -1.54 -28.21
CA LYS A 319 10.40 -0.99 -28.87
C LYS A 319 10.25 0.49 -28.56
N VAL A 320 9.89 1.25 -29.59
CA VAL A 320 9.53 2.67 -29.48
C VAL A 320 8.01 2.79 -29.56
N GLY A 321 7.40 3.45 -28.57
CA GLY A 321 5.95 3.60 -28.48
C GLY A 321 5.53 5.02 -28.14
N CYS A 322 4.36 5.43 -28.59
CA CYS A 322 3.81 6.72 -28.20
C CYS A 322 3.34 6.67 -26.73
N VAL A 323 3.58 7.74 -25.99
CA VAL A 323 3.23 7.85 -24.57
C VAL A 323 2.60 9.19 -24.25
N LEU A 324 1.88 9.27 -23.15
CA LEU A 324 1.43 10.52 -22.55
C LEU A 324 1.91 10.61 -21.11
N ILE A 325 2.10 11.84 -20.64
CA ILE A 325 2.40 12.12 -19.23
C ILE A 325 1.13 12.70 -18.61
N ASP A 326 0.53 11.98 -17.68
CA ASP A 326 -0.64 12.42 -16.92
C ASP A 326 -0.28 12.49 -15.44
N GLN A 327 -0.34 13.69 -14.86
CA GLN A 327 0.05 13.96 -13.47
C GLN A 327 1.41 13.35 -13.07
N GLY A 328 2.38 13.35 -13.99
CA GLY A 328 3.73 12.79 -13.76
C GLY A 328 3.86 11.27 -13.94
N GLN A 329 2.77 10.57 -14.23
CA GLN A 329 2.78 9.16 -14.64
C GLN A 329 2.91 9.03 -16.16
N ILE A 330 3.79 8.14 -16.60
CA ILE A 330 3.98 7.81 -18.01
C ILE A 330 3.03 6.68 -18.36
N ARG A 331 2.23 6.85 -19.41
CA ARG A 331 1.29 5.83 -19.88
C ARG A 331 1.44 5.61 -21.39
N PRO A 332 1.39 4.36 -21.88
CA PRO A 332 1.29 4.09 -23.31
C PRO A 332 0.06 4.78 -23.91
N SER A 333 0.21 5.32 -25.12
CA SER A 333 -0.85 6.01 -25.85
C SER A 333 -0.99 5.42 -27.26
N LYS A 334 -2.23 5.23 -27.70
CA LYS A 334 -2.54 4.91 -29.10
C LYS A 334 -2.66 6.16 -29.97
N ALA A 335 -2.90 7.33 -29.37
CA ALA A 335 -2.98 8.61 -30.05
C ALA A 335 -1.59 9.26 -30.15
N LEU A 336 -1.32 9.98 -31.24
CA LEU A 336 -0.08 10.74 -31.43
C LEU A 336 -0.05 11.94 -30.46
N THR A 337 0.87 11.90 -29.49
CA THR A 337 1.00 12.91 -28.44
C THR A 337 2.16 13.88 -28.66
N GLY A 338 3.07 13.56 -29.59
CA GLY A 338 4.38 14.20 -29.71
C GLY A 338 5.41 13.70 -28.70
N LEU A 339 5.07 12.68 -27.89
CA LEU A 339 5.96 12.03 -26.95
C LEU A 339 6.07 10.54 -27.25
N TRP A 340 7.30 10.05 -27.22
CA TRP A 340 7.63 8.65 -27.43
C TRP A 340 8.49 8.13 -26.29
N ALA A 341 8.48 6.82 -26.10
CA ALA A 341 9.34 6.16 -25.15
C ALA A 341 10.08 4.99 -25.81
N VAL A 342 11.37 4.87 -25.50
CA VAL A 342 12.11 3.62 -25.58
C VAL A 342 11.94 2.96 -24.21
N ALA A 343 11.21 1.85 -24.18
CA ALA A 343 10.77 1.24 -22.92
C ALA A 343 10.72 -0.30 -23.04
N GLU A 344 11.89 -0.93 -23.08
CA GLU A 344 11.97 -2.37 -22.83
C GLU A 344 11.70 -2.66 -21.35
N GLY A 345 12.01 -1.71 -20.47
CA GLY A 345 11.72 -1.80 -19.03
C GLY A 345 12.75 -2.61 -18.24
N ASP A 346 13.84 -3.03 -18.88
CA ASP A 346 14.93 -3.78 -18.24
C ASP A 346 16.00 -2.88 -17.59
N GLY A 347 15.83 -1.55 -17.70
CA GLY A 347 16.74 -0.56 -17.13
C GLY A 347 18.00 -0.27 -17.96
N HIS A 348 18.10 -0.80 -19.18
CA HIS A 348 19.21 -0.53 -20.11
C HIS A 348 18.85 0.44 -21.24
N ASP A 349 17.60 0.91 -21.27
CA ASP A 349 17.04 1.73 -22.36
C ASP A 349 17.84 3.02 -22.61
N ALA A 350 18.39 3.63 -21.56
CA ALA A 350 19.23 4.83 -21.68
C ALA A 350 20.51 4.54 -22.48
N ALA A 351 21.15 3.40 -22.23
CA ALA A 351 22.33 2.97 -22.97
C ALA A 351 21.98 2.58 -24.41
N ARG A 352 20.78 2.02 -24.65
CA ARG A 352 20.33 1.66 -26.00
C ARG A 352 20.29 2.86 -26.94
N LEU A 353 19.99 4.08 -26.46
CA LEU A 353 20.05 5.28 -27.31
C LEU A 353 21.42 5.53 -27.94
N LEU A 354 22.49 5.00 -27.35
CA LEU A 354 23.84 5.13 -27.89
C LEU A 354 24.11 4.14 -29.04
N LEU A 355 23.24 3.16 -29.25
CA LEU A 355 23.32 2.23 -30.38
C LEU A 355 22.72 2.86 -31.65
N ALA A 356 23.48 2.80 -32.75
CA ALA A 356 23.01 3.25 -34.06
C ALA A 356 21.68 2.57 -34.49
N PRO A 357 21.49 1.23 -34.35
CA PRO A 357 20.22 0.58 -34.67
C PRO A 357 19.02 1.14 -33.88
N GLN A 358 19.21 1.49 -32.61
CA GLN A 358 18.14 2.09 -31.80
C GLN A 358 17.79 3.50 -32.27
N ARG A 359 18.80 4.32 -32.61
CA ARG A 359 18.58 5.67 -33.14
C ARG A 359 17.88 5.63 -34.51
N GLN A 360 18.24 4.66 -35.35
CA GLN A 360 17.57 4.45 -36.62
C GLN A 360 16.10 4.06 -36.42
N ALA A 361 15.82 3.08 -35.56
CA ALA A 361 14.44 2.67 -35.24
C ALA A 361 13.60 3.82 -34.67
N LEU A 362 14.23 4.70 -33.87
CA LEU A 362 13.60 5.91 -33.36
C LEU A 362 13.29 6.90 -34.49
N ALA A 363 14.24 7.15 -35.40
CA ALA A 363 14.05 8.07 -36.53
C ALA A 363 12.99 7.60 -37.53
N GLU A 364 12.92 6.29 -37.79
CA GLU A 364 11.90 5.70 -38.67
C GLU A 364 10.48 5.91 -38.14
N LEU A 365 10.29 5.92 -36.81
CA LEU A 365 8.97 6.08 -36.18
C LEU A 365 8.62 7.54 -35.86
N VAL A 366 9.59 8.32 -35.38
CA VAL A 366 9.38 9.68 -34.85
C VAL A 366 9.63 10.76 -35.92
N GLY A 367 10.40 10.43 -36.95
CA GLY A 367 10.95 11.36 -37.93
C GLY A 367 12.32 11.89 -37.49
N GLU A 368 13.17 12.26 -38.45
CA GLU A 368 14.51 12.78 -38.17
C GLU A 368 14.47 14.09 -37.38
N GLY A 369 15.43 14.25 -36.46
CA GLY A 369 15.63 15.52 -35.77
C GLY A 369 16.95 15.57 -35.04
N PRO A 370 17.21 16.67 -34.33
CA PRO A 370 17.60 16.58 -32.95
C PRO A 370 16.36 16.29 -32.08
N TYR A 371 16.50 15.33 -31.16
CA TYR A 371 15.49 15.03 -30.15
C TYR A 371 15.89 15.58 -28.79
N LEU A 372 14.90 15.90 -27.96
CA LEU A 372 15.09 16.05 -26.53
C LEU A 372 14.74 14.75 -25.81
N VAL A 373 15.65 14.33 -24.94
CA VAL A 373 15.61 13.06 -24.22
C VAL A 373 15.58 13.31 -22.72
N SER A 374 14.65 12.65 -22.04
CA SER A 374 14.62 12.58 -20.57
C SER A 374 14.96 11.17 -20.10
N LEU A 375 15.94 11.09 -19.21
CA LEU A 375 16.40 9.87 -18.53
C LEU A 375 15.93 9.81 -17.07
N ALA A 376 14.88 10.59 -16.75
CA ALA A 376 14.39 10.82 -15.39
C ALA A 376 13.72 9.58 -14.77
N ARG A 377 13.52 8.50 -15.54
CA ARG A 377 13.07 7.19 -15.08
C ARG A 377 14.06 6.14 -15.56
N ARG A 378 14.32 5.14 -14.73
CA ARG A 378 15.20 4.01 -15.10
C ARG A 378 14.61 3.14 -16.20
N GLU A 379 13.31 2.89 -16.16
CA GLU A 379 12.60 1.96 -17.04
C GLU A 379 11.98 2.62 -18.28
N TRP A 380 12.04 3.96 -18.37
CA TRP A 380 11.43 4.72 -19.44
C TRP A 380 12.36 5.83 -19.91
N VAL A 381 12.79 5.73 -21.16
CA VAL A 381 13.52 6.80 -21.83
C VAL A 381 12.55 7.57 -22.70
N LEU A 382 12.24 8.80 -22.30
CA LEU A 382 11.28 9.63 -23.02
C LEU A 382 11.96 10.51 -24.04
N VAL A 383 11.33 10.64 -25.20
CA VAL A 383 11.86 11.36 -26.36
C VAL A 383 10.76 12.24 -26.98
N CYS A 384 11.11 13.45 -27.39
CA CYS A 384 10.32 14.25 -28.32
C CYS A 384 11.22 14.97 -29.32
N LEU A 385 10.66 15.42 -30.45
CA LEU A 385 11.36 16.33 -31.36
C LEU A 385 11.64 17.66 -30.65
N GLU A 386 12.83 18.22 -30.84
CA GLU A 386 13.18 19.52 -30.24
C GLU A 386 12.30 20.67 -30.77
N SER A 387 11.71 20.51 -31.95
CA SER A 387 10.76 21.46 -32.54
C SER A 387 9.35 21.42 -31.89
N ASP A 388 9.00 20.37 -31.17
CA ASP A 388 7.65 20.21 -30.59
C ASP A 388 7.55 20.91 -29.22
N ALA A 389 7.15 22.18 -29.24
CA ALA A 389 7.02 22.99 -28.04
C ALA A 389 6.09 22.39 -26.97
N LYS A 390 5.03 21.67 -27.37
CA LYS A 390 4.06 21.09 -26.44
C LYS A 390 4.65 19.86 -25.76
N ALA A 391 5.27 18.96 -26.52
CA ALA A 391 5.92 17.79 -25.98
C ALA A 391 7.09 18.15 -25.05
N ARG A 392 7.89 19.16 -25.41
CA ARG A 392 8.96 19.70 -24.55
C ARG A 392 8.44 20.20 -23.21
N ALA A 393 7.37 20.98 -23.21
CA ALA A 393 6.77 21.49 -21.98
C ALA A 393 6.20 20.36 -21.10
N SER A 394 5.82 19.23 -21.69
CA SER A 394 5.42 18.02 -20.96
C SER A 394 6.61 17.28 -20.37
N LEU A 395 7.71 17.11 -21.12
CA LEU A 395 8.96 16.50 -20.60
C LEU A 395 9.55 17.30 -19.44
N ALA A 396 9.58 18.63 -19.54
CA ALA A 396 10.16 19.51 -18.52
C ALA A 396 9.44 19.44 -17.16
N ARG A 397 8.20 18.93 -17.12
CA ARG A 397 7.41 18.76 -15.89
C ARG A 397 7.69 17.42 -15.20
N LEU A 398 8.50 16.54 -15.78
CA LEU A 398 8.80 15.24 -15.21
C LEU A 398 9.85 15.35 -14.10
N VAL A 399 9.45 15.03 -12.87
CA VAL A 399 10.35 14.97 -11.71
C VAL A 399 11.13 13.65 -11.75
N PRO A 400 12.47 13.62 -11.65
CA PRO A 400 13.27 12.39 -11.65
C PRO A 400 12.97 11.43 -10.49
N SER A 401 13.00 10.13 -10.75
CA SER A 401 13.00 9.09 -9.71
C SER A 401 14.36 9.01 -9.00
N PRO A 402 14.45 8.40 -7.80
CA PRO A 402 15.72 8.24 -7.09
C PRO A 402 16.84 7.57 -7.94
N ASP A 403 16.46 6.63 -8.80
CA ASP A 403 17.37 5.91 -9.71
C ASP A 403 17.40 6.48 -11.14
N GLY A 404 16.70 7.58 -11.37
CA GLY A 404 16.69 8.29 -12.66
C GLY A 404 17.85 9.26 -12.79
N ILE A 405 18.21 9.61 -14.02
CA ILE A 405 19.24 10.62 -14.30
C ILE A 405 18.53 11.97 -14.46
N PRO A 406 18.80 12.95 -13.59
CA PRO A 406 18.18 14.28 -13.70
C PRO A 406 18.70 15.03 -14.93
N GLY A 407 17.84 15.85 -15.53
CA GLY A 407 18.17 16.70 -16.67
C GLY A 407 17.48 16.27 -17.97
N THR A 408 17.75 17.05 -19.02
CA THR A 408 17.33 16.75 -20.40
C THR A 408 18.57 16.76 -21.28
N PHE A 409 18.60 15.90 -22.28
CA PHE A 409 19.73 15.68 -23.17
C PHE A 409 19.28 15.85 -24.63
N ARG A 410 20.18 16.31 -25.49
CA ARG A 410 19.94 16.39 -26.94
C ARG A 410 20.50 15.14 -27.60
N LEU A 411 19.68 14.43 -28.37
CA LEU A 411 20.08 13.25 -29.14
C LEU A 411 20.06 13.58 -30.62
N THR A 412 21.17 13.36 -31.31
CA THR A 412 21.32 13.48 -32.76
C THR A 412 21.87 12.16 -33.35
N GLU A 413 22.09 12.12 -34.66
CA GLU A 413 22.78 10.99 -35.31
C GLU A 413 24.18 10.75 -34.69
N GLU A 414 24.88 11.83 -34.38
CA GLU A 414 26.22 11.85 -33.77
C GLU A 414 26.23 11.33 -32.32
N GLY A 415 25.09 11.36 -31.63
CA GLY A 415 24.91 10.78 -30.30
C GLY A 415 24.24 11.72 -29.31
N LEU A 416 24.44 11.43 -28.02
CA LEU A 416 23.83 12.16 -26.91
C LEU A 416 24.73 13.32 -26.47
N SER A 417 24.16 14.49 -26.23
CA SER A 417 24.85 15.72 -25.83
C SER A 417 24.03 16.46 -24.76
N PRO A 418 24.66 17.34 -23.95
CA PRO A 418 23.89 18.20 -23.05
C PRO A 418 23.08 19.23 -23.87
N VAL A 419 21.93 19.65 -23.35
CA VAL A 419 21.01 20.60 -24.04
C VAL A 419 21.53 22.02 -24.00
#